data_AF-A0A5D0QXP8-F1
#
_entry.id   AF-A0A5D0QXP8-F1
#
_cell.length_a   1.000
_cell.length_b   1.000
_cell.length_c   1.000
_cell.angle_alpha   90.00
_cell.angle_beta   90.00
_cell.angle_gamma   90.00
#
_symmetry.space_group_name_H-M   'P 1'
#
loop_
_entity.id
_entity.type
_entity.pdbx_description
1 polymer ?
#
loop_
_entity_poly.entity_id
_entity_poly.type
_entity_poly.pdbx_seq_one_letter_code
_entity_poly.pdbx_strand_id
1 'polypeptide(L)'
;MKNLYTFLAAVLLTATTFAQTPEKMSYQAVVRDSGGNLLTNQAVGIQISILQTTATGTAVYVETQTATTNVNGLVTIEIGTGTIVSGGFTTIDWSASSYFIKTETDPSGGSNYTITGTSQLLSVPYALHAKTVENGIPTGGLEGQVLTISSSGTPVWADPYAGTIFYEDADSDGYGDINSTYVAFSAPNGYVSNNTDCNDTDATINPDTIWYLDADGDSFAISTVTQCDSPGTGYTTTVKPVGDCNDGDATINPGVPEIAGDNIDNNCDNQIDEAEIGQFIEGGVVFWVDPTDNTHGLVCAIENQSTGIQWYNGSYTTTGATGTAIGTGITNTATIISAQGAVETNYAAGLAKAYTGGGFNDWFLPSKDELNEMYLNEAAINASATANGGANFSSYYFWSSTEVDASLVWRQDFTNGNLGSGFKGNTLAVRAVRAF
;
A
#
# COMPACT_ATOMS: atom_id res chain seq x y z
N MET A 1 42.14 -48.10 27.85
CA MET A 1 41.59 -49.08 28.83
C MET A 1 41.32 -48.49 30.21
N LYS A 2 42.22 -47.71 30.83
CA LYS A 2 41.99 -47.13 32.18
C LYS A 2 40.70 -46.28 32.30
N ASN A 3 40.37 -45.44 31.31
CA ASN A 3 39.21 -44.54 31.37
C ASN A 3 37.85 -45.27 31.20
N LEU A 4 37.82 -46.44 30.57
CA LEU A 4 36.59 -47.23 30.39
C LEU A 4 36.19 -47.89 31.71
N TYR A 5 37.16 -48.40 32.48
CA TYR A 5 36.90 -48.99 33.80
C TYR A 5 36.44 -47.95 34.82
N THR A 6 36.96 -46.72 34.77
CA THR A 6 36.50 -45.63 35.64
C THR A 6 35.08 -45.19 35.31
N PHE A 7 34.71 -45.14 34.02
CA PHE A 7 33.35 -44.81 33.58
C PHE A 7 32.35 -45.93 33.91
N LEU A 8 32.73 -47.19 33.69
CA LEU A 8 31.89 -48.34 34.05
C LEU A 8 31.69 -48.44 35.57
N ALA A 9 32.75 -48.18 36.36
CA ALA A 9 32.66 -48.15 37.82
C ALA A 9 31.78 -46.99 38.32
N ALA A 10 31.86 -45.81 37.70
CA ALA A 10 31.00 -44.68 38.05
C ALA A 10 29.52 -44.93 37.74
N VAL A 11 29.22 -45.59 36.60
CA VAL A 11 27.85 -46.01 36.22
C VAL A 11 27.33 -47.13 37.14
N LEU A 12 28.18 -48.08 37.54
CA LEU A 12 27.78 -49.12 38.50
C LEU A 12 27.54 -48.56 39.90
N LEU A 13 28.29 -47.53 40.32
CA LEU A 13 28.17 -46.92 41.65
C LEU A 13 26.92 -46.03 41.79
N THR A 14 26.40 -45.47 40.69
CA THR A 14 25.13 -44.72 40.67
C THR A 14 23.91 -45.59 40.39
N ALA A 15 24.08 -46.77 39.79
CA ALA A 15 22.99 -47.71 39.51
C ALA A 15 22.51 -48.52 40.74
N THR A 16 23.20 -48.42 41.88
CA THR A 16 22.87 -49.21 43.09
C THR A 16 22.42 -48.39 44.30
N THR A 17 22.20 -47.08 44.16
CA THR A 17 21.61 -46.28 45.25
C THR A 17 20.09 -46.31 45.17
N PHE A 18 19.48 -47.37 45.69
CA PHE A 18 18.06 -47.33 46.01
C PHE A 18 17.89 -46.57 47.32
N ALA A 19 17.44 -45.32 47.27
CA ALA A 19 16.84 -44.69 48.42
C ALA A 19 15.47 -45.35 48.66
N GLN A 20 15.46 -46.52 49.32
CA GLN A 20 14.19 -47.11 49.75
C GLN A 20 13.70 -46.33 50.97
N THR A 21 12.53 -45.72 50.85
CA THR A 21 11.83 -45.16 51.99
C THR A 21 11.57 -46.31 52.96
N PRO A 22 11.96 -46.21 54.25
CA PRO A 22 11.67 -47.26 55.21
C PRO A 22 10.16 -47.56 55.23
N GLU A 23 9.77 -48.81 54.99
CA GLU A 23 8.36 -49.27 54.94
C GLU A 23 7.79 -49.47 56.35
N LYS A 24 8.01 -48.48 57.21
CA LYS A 24 7.61 -48.46 58.61
C LYS A 24 7.46 -47.03 59.10
N MET A 25 6.70 -46.82 60.17
CA MET A 25 6.56 -45.51 60.80
C MET A 25 6.78 -45.58 62.31
N SER A 26 7.51 -44.61 62.86
CA SER A 26 7.74 -44.52 64.31
C SER A 26 6.45 -44.13 65.04
N TYR A 27 6.17 -44.80 66.16
CA TYR A 27 5.03 -44.49 67.02
C TYR A 27 5.45 -44.49 68.50
N GLN A 28 4.95 -43.51 69.23
CA GLN A 28 5.16 -43.38 70.67
C GLN A 28 3.84 -43.08 71.37
N ALA A 29 3.62 -43.73 72.52
CA ALA A 29 2.44 -43.49 73.34
C ALA A 29 2.76 -43.66 74.83
N VAL A 30 2.03 -42.94 75.68
CA VAL A 30 2.07 -43.15 77.14
C VAL A 30 0.92 -44.07 77.53
N VAL A 31 1.23 -45.19 78.17
CA VAL A 31 0.24 -46.20 78.56
C VAL A 31 -0.15 -46.03 80.03
N ARG A 32 -1.46 -45.98 80.28
CA ARG A 32 -2.05 -45.87 81.62
C ARG A 32 -3.03 -47.00 81.86
N ASP A 33 -3.13 -47.47 83.09
CA ASP A 33 -4.16 -48.44 83.49
C ASP A 33 -5.56 -47.81 83.57
N SER A 34 -6.59 -48.61 83.87
CA SER A 34 -7.97 -48.16 84.02
C SER A 34 -8.18 -47.18 85.19
N GLY A 35 -7.23 -47.11 86.13
CA GLY A 35 -7.19 -46.14 87.22
C GLY A 35 -6.46 -44.85 86.87
N GLY A 36 -5.90 -44.73 85.66
CA GLY A 36 -5.13 -43.58 85.19
C GLY A 36 -3.66 -43.59 85.62
N ASN A 37 -3.19 -44.63 86.32
CA ASN A 37 -1.80 -44.76 86.75
C ASN A 37 -0.92 -45.16 85.56
N LEU A 38 0.33 -44.68 85.54
CA LEU A 38 1.30 -45.07 84.52
C LEU A 38 1.69 -46.53 84.67
N LEU A 39 1.66 -47.29 83.57
CA LEU A 39 2.26 -48.62 83.53
C LEU A 39 3.76 -48.44 83.28
N THR A 40 4.60 -48.63 84.30
CA THR A 40 6.04 -48.34 84.22
C THR A 40 6.89 -49.61 84.20
N ASN A 41 7.91 -49.67 83.35
CA ASN A 41 8.87 -50.79 83.25
C ASN A 41 8.21 -52.17 83.09
N GLN A 42 7.08 -52.22 82.37
CA GLN A 42 6.26 -53.43 82.22
C GLN A 42 6.02 -53.74 80.75
N ALA A 43 5.98 -55.04 80.41
CA ALA A 43 5.59 -55.50 79.09
C ALA A 43 4.08 -55.28 78.85
N VAL A 44 3.74 -54.68 77.71
CA VAL A 44 2.38 -54.45 77.24
C VAL A 44 2.21 -55.06 75.84
N GLY A 45 1.02 -55.60 75.58
CA GLY A 45 0.66 -56.11 74.26
C GLY A 45 -0.08 -55.01 73.51
N ILE A 46 0.28 -54.75 72.26
CA ILE A 46 -0.32 -53.67 71.45
C ILE A 46 -0.79 -54.26 70.12
N GLN A 47 -2.05 -54.00 69.77
CA GLN A 47 -2.58 -54.17 68.43
C GLN A 47 -2.74 -52.81 67.76
N ILE A 48 -2.30 -52.72 66.51
CA ILE A 48 -2.36 -51.50 65.71
C ILE A 48 -3.20 -51.80 64.48
N SER A 49 -4.20 -50.95 64.24
CA SER A 49 -5.01 -51.00 63.03
C SER A 49 -4.93 -49.68 62.27
N ILE A 50 -4.72 -49.74 60.96
CA ILE A 50 -4.88 -48.59 60.06
C ILE A 50 -6.28 -48.63 59.48
N LEU A 51 -7.11 -47.67 59.87
CA LEU A 51 -8.50 -47.56 59.43
C LEU A 51 -8.60 -46.56 58.28
N GLN A 52 -9.42 -46.88 57.28
CA GLN A 52 -9.63 -46.03 56.11
C GLN A 52 -10.92 -45.20 56.24
N THR A 53 -10.87 -43.96 55.73
CA THR A 53 -11.99 -43.00 55.58
C THR A 53 -12.49 -42.37 56.88
N THR A 54 -12.74 -43.13 57.94
CA THR A 54 -13.20 -42.61 59.24
C THR A 54 -12.54 -43.31 60.42
N ALA A 55 -12.66 -42.75 61.63
CA ALA A 55 -12.12 -43.33 62.87
C ALA A 55 -12.77 -44.67 63.28
N THR A 56 -13.86 -45.07 62.64
CA THR A 56 -14.51 -46.39 62.81
C THR A 56 -14.61 -47.15 61.49
N GLY A 57 -13.82 -46.77 60.50
CA GLY A 57 -13.82 -47.37 59.17
C GLY A 57 -13.17 -48.74 59.13
N THR A 58 -13.10 -49.34 57.94
CA THR A 58 -12.51 -50.66 57.74
C THR A 58 -11.00 -50.63 57.98
N ALA A 59 -10.49 -51.61 58.71
CA ALA A 59 -9.05 -51.80 58.89
C ALA A 59 -8.42 -52.37 57.61
N VAL A 60 -7.52 -51.60 56.99
CA VAL A 60 -6.77 -52.02 55.80
C VAL A 60 -5.44 -52.69 56.15
N TYR A 61 -5.00 -52.55 57.40
CA TYR A 61 -3.82 -53.17 57.96
C TYR A 61 -3.97 -53.37 59.46
N VAL A 62 -3.60 -54.55 59.97
CA VAL A 62 -3.58 -54.87 61.39
C VAL A 62 -2.33 -55.67 61.75
N GLU A 63 -1.62 -55.24 62.80
CA GLU A 63 -0.47 -55.95 63.36
C GLU A 63 -0.53 -55.99 64.90
N THR A 64 0.21 -56.92 65.49
CA THR A 64 0.43 -57.00 66.94
C THR A 64 1.91 -56.92 67.29
N GLN A 65 2.21 -56.29 68.42
CA GLN A 65 3.56 -56.13 68.97
C GLN A 65 3.54 -56.26 70.50
N THR A 66 4.64 -56.73 71.08
CA THR A 66 4.89 -56.64 72.53
C THR A 66 6.01 -55.65 72.76
N ALA A 67 5.80 -54.70 73.67
CA ALA A 67 6.78 -53.68 73.98
C ALA A 67 6.82 -53.40 75.49
N THR A 68 7.96 -52.93 75.99
CA THR A 68 8.13 -52.60 77.41
C THR A 68 8.04 -51.10 77.61
N THR A 69 7.16 -50.65 78.49
CA THR A 69 7.08 -49.22 78.86
C THR A 69 8.30 -48.80 79.67
N ASN A 70 8.71 -47.53 79.59
CA ASN A 70 9.76 -47.00 80.45
C ASN A 70 9.21 -46.45 81.78
N VAL A 71 10.06 -45.80 82.60
CA VAL A 71 9.70 -45.18 83.89
C VAL A 71 8.60 -44.12 83.79
N ASN A 72 8.40 -43.53 82.60
CA ASN A 72 7.35 -42.54 82.33
C ASN A 72 6.09 -43.17 81.70
N GLY A 73 6.02 -44.50 81.62
CA GLY A 73 4.95 -45.23 80.93
C GLY A 73 4.98 -45.10 79.41
N LEU A 74 6.07 -44.58 78.83
CA LEU A 74 6.22 -44.39 77.39
C LEU A 74 6.59 -45.72 76.72
N VAL A 75 5.87 -46.07 75.68
CA VAL A 75 6.21 -47.13 74.73
C VAL A 75 6.69 -46.51 73.42
N THR A 76 7.70 -47.13 72.79
CA THR A 76 8.21 -46.74 71.46
C THR A 76 8.23 -47.98 70.59
N ILE A 77 7.55 -47.93 69.45
CA ILE A 77 7.43 -49.03 68.48
C ILE A 77 7.55 -48.49 67.06
N GLU A 78 7.84 -49.39 66.12
CA GLU A 78 7.83 -49.10 64.68
C GLU A 78 6.67 -49.87 64.03
N ILE A 79 5.64 -49.13 63.59
CA ILE A 79 4.49 -49.71 62.90
C ILE A 79 4.95 -50.21 61.54
N GLY A 80 4.57 -51.44 61.16
CA GLY A 80 5.04 -52.11 59.94
C GLY A 80 6.06 -53.22 60.22
N THR A 81 6.49 -53.37 61.47
CA THR A 81 7.47 -54.39 61.90
C THR A 81 6.87 -55.46 62.80
N GLY A 82 5.58 -55.33 63.14
CA GLY A 82 4.87 -56.25 64.04
C GLY A 82 4.51 -57.58 63.39
N THR A 83 3.90 -58.46 64.18
CA THR A 83 3.30 -59.69 63.65
C THR A 83 2.00 -59.34 62.93
N ILE A 84 1.95 -59.56 61.61
CA ILE A 84 0.78 -59.23 60.79
C ILE A 84 -0.41 -60.09 61.18
N VAL A 85 -1.54 -59.46 61.44
CA VAL A 85 -2.84 -60.12 61.63
C VAL A 85 -3.64 -60.11 60.33
N SER A 86 -3.65 -58.99 59.61
CA SER A 86 -4.33 -58.87 58.31
C SER A 86 -3.83 -57.67 57.49
N GLY A 87 -3.95 -57.75 56.16
CA GLY A 87 -3.47 -56.71 55.24
C GLY A 87 -1.96 -56.72 55.06
N GLY A 88 -1.41 -55.69 54.40
CA GLY A 88 0.03 -55.52 54.22
C GLY A 88 0.40 -54.03 54.21
N PHE A 89 1.38 -53.62 55.02
CA PHE A 89 1.73 -52.21 55.19
C PHE A 89 2.16 -51.55 53.88
N THR A 90 2.87 -52.30 53.03
CA THR A 90 3.36 -51.88 51.70
C THR A 90 2.27 -51.77 50.65
N THR A 91 1.13 -52.43 50.87
CA THR A 91 -0.01 -52.44 49.94
C THR A 91 -1.04 -51.36 50.23
N ILE A 92 -0.86 -50.59 51.31
CA ILE A 92 -1.75 -49.48 51.65
C ILE A 92 -1.58 -48.38 50.61
N ASP A 93 -2.63 -48.10 49.85
CA ASP A 93 -2.69 -46.92 48.99
C ASP A 93 -2.93 -45.67 49.84
N TRP A 94 -1.85 -45.10 50.37
CA TRP A 94 -1.90 -43.87 51.18
C TRP A 94 -2.51 -42.66 50.46
N SER A 95 -2.71 -42.73 49.14
CA SER A 95 -3.31 -41.66 48.34
C SER A 95 -4.84 -41.73 48.23
N ALA A 96 -5.43 -42.90 48.54
CA ALA A 96 -6.84 -43.20 48.25
C ALA A 96 -7.83 -42.48 49.18
N SER A 97 -7.47 -42.22 50.44
CA SER A 97 -8.40 -41.69 51.45
C SER A 97 -7.65 -41.11 52.66
N SER A 98 -8.37 -40.47 53.59
CA SER A 98 -7.89 -40.24 54.96
C SER A 98 -7.69 -41.57 55.69
N TYR A 99 -6.66 -41.64 56.53
CA TYR A 99 -6.34 -42.82 57.34
C TYR A 99 -6.25 -42.47 58.82
N PHE A 100 -6.53 -43.45 59.68
CA PHE A 100 -6.51 -43.32 61.15
C PHE A 100 -5.70 -44.47 61.76
N ILE A 101 -4.92 -44.19 62.80
CA ILE A 101 -4.29 -45.22 63.63
C ILE A 101 -5.20 -45.50 64.81
N LYS A 102 -5.66 -46.75 64.93
CA LYS A 102 -6.29 -47.27 66.14
C LYS A 102 -5.26 -48.12 66.90
N THR A 103 -5.08 -47.84 68.18
CA THR A 103 -4.22 -48.62 69.08
C THR A 103 -5.04 -49.26 70.18
N GLU A 104 -4.78 -50.54 70.40
CA GLU A 104 -5.46 -51.39 71.38
C GLU A 104 -4.39 -52.04 72.26
N THR A 105 -4.42 -51.80 73.58
CA THR A 105 -3.36 -52.21 74.50
C THR A 105 -3.85 -53.15 75.59
N ASP A 106 -3.11 -54.23 75.81
CA ASP A 106 -3.22 -55.15 76.95
C ASP A 106 -2.13 -54.78 77.98
N PRO A 107 -2.52 -54.25 79.16
CA PRO A 107 -1.60 -53.91 80.25
C PRO A 107 -0.71 -55.07 80.72
N SER A 108 -1.14 -56.32 80.52
CA SER A 108 -0.47 -57.52 81.02
C SER A 108 0.49 -58.15 80.01
N GLY A 109 0.62 -57.59 78.80
CA GLY A 109 1.50 -58.13 77.77
C GLY A 109 0.85 -59.17 76.85
N GLY A 110 -0.42 -59.51 77.07
CA GLY A 110 -1.17 -60.51 76.30
C GLY A 110 -1.97 -59.93 75.13
N SER A 111 -3.08 -60.59 74.80
CA SER A 111 -3.99 -60.23 73.71
C SER A 111 -5.37 -59.76 74.20
N ASN A 112 -5.54 -59.50 75.51
CA ASN A 112 -6.78 -59.00 76.09
C ASN A 112 -6.74 -57.46 76.11
N TYR A 113 -6.91 -56.86 74.93
CA TYR A 113 -6.80 -55.42 74.77
C TYR A 113 -7.96 -54.69 75.45
N THR A 114 -7.64 -53.87 76.46
CA THR A 114 -8.63 -53.16 77.30
C THR A 114 -8.55 -51.64 77.17
N ILE A 115 -7.42 -51.11 76.68
CA ILE A 115 -7.21 -49.68 76.45
C ILE A 115 -7.26 -49.43 74.93
N THR A 116 -8.13 -48.53 74.48
CA THR A 116 -8.26 -48.18 73.04
C THR A 116 -8.10 -46.69 72.80
N GLY A 117 -7.42 -46.33 71.71
CA GLY A 117 -7.29 -44.95 71.22
C GLY A 117 -7.35 -44.91 69.69
N THR A 118 -7.84 -43.81 69.11
CA THR A 118 -7.86 -43.63 67.65
C THR A 118 -7.54 -42.19 67.28
N SER A 119 -6.59 -42.00 66.36
CA SER A 119 -6.12 -40.68 65.91
C SER A 119 -5.97 -40.66 64.39
N GLN A 120 -6.29 -39.53 63.76
CA GLN A 120 -6.11 -39.36 62.31
C GLN A 120 -4.63 -39.20 61.95
N LEU A 121 -4.22 -39.81 60.84
CA LEU A 121 -2.95 -39.53 60.18
C LEU A 121 -3.11 -38.30 59.29
N LEU A 122 -2.37 -37.24 59.61
CA LEU A 122 -2.30 -36.03 58.81
C LEU A 122 -1.05 -36.08 57.91
N SER A 123 -1.21 -35.72 56.64
CA SER A 123 -0.09 -35.63 55.71
C SER A 123 0.87 -34.50 56.12
N VAL A 124 2.17 -34.72 55.93
CA VAL A 124 3.18 -33.66 56.06
C VAL A 124 3.07 -32.73 54.84
N PRO A 125 3.16 -31.39 54.98
CA PRO A 125 2.98 -30.45 53.88
C PRO A 125 3.83 -30.73 52.62
N TYR A 126 5.05 -31.24 52.78
CA TYR A 126 5.95 -31.58 51.66
C TYR A 126 5.46 -32.77 50.83
N ALA A 127 4.73 -33.72 51.43
CA ALA A 127 4.17 -34.88 50.72
C ALA A 127 3.00 -34.47 49.81
N LEU A 128 2.30 -33.37 50.11
CA LEU A 128 1.19 -32.87 49.29
C LEU A 128 1.68 -32.29 47.96
N HIS A 129 2.88 -31.69 47.94
CA HIS A 129 3.44 -31.03 46.76
C HIS A 129 4.00 -32.01 45.72
N ALA A 130 4.42 -33.21 46.16
CA ALA A 130 4.88 -34.27 45.26
C ALA A 130 3.73 -34.83 44.37
N LYS A 131 2.48 -34.84 44.85
CA LYS A 131 1.30 -35.34 44.12
C LYS A 131 0.92 -34.48 42.90
N THR A 132 1.24 -33.19 42.92
CA THR A 132 0.89 -32.26 41.82
C THR A 132 1.73 -32.48 40.55
N VAL A 133 2.89 -33.14 40.66
CA VAL A 133 3.84 -33.27 39.53
C VAL A 133 3.56 -34.51 38.67
N GLU A 134 2.87 -35.52 39.22
CA GLU A 134 2.64 -36.80 38.54
C GLU A 134 1.53 -36.76 37.47
N ASN A 135 0.64 -35.75 37.50
CA ASN A 135 -0.50 -35.61 36.57
C ASN A 135 -0.33 -34.52 35.49
N GLY A 136 0.84 -33.88 35.39
CA GLY A 136 1.03 -32.69 34.56
C GLY A 136 1.56 -32.91 33.14
N ILE A 137 2.01 -34.13 32.80
CA ILE A 137 2.62 -34.40 31.49
C ILE A 137 1.56 -34.97 30.53
N PRO A 138 1.16 -34.23 29.48
CA PRO A 138 0.21 -34.74 28.49
C PRO A 138 0.81 -35.96 27.74
N THR A 139 0.01 -36.98 27.52
CA THR A 139 0.36 -38.14 26.71
C THR A 139 0.02 -37.90 25.23
N GLY A 140 0.68 -38.60 24.30
CA GLY A 140 0.31 -38.59 22.88
C GLY A 140 1.11 -37.64 21.95
N GLY A 141 2.33 -37.24 22.32
CA GLY A 141 3.22 -36.52 21.41
C GLY A 141 3.56 -37.37 20.17
N LEU A 142 3.55 -36.75 18.99
CA LEU A 142 3.99 -37.36 17.74
C LEU A 142 5.50 -37.22 17.54
N GLU A 143 6.10 -38.09 16.72
CA GLU A 143 7.51 -37.98 16.33
C GLU A 143 7.76 -36.60 15.68
N GLY A 144 8.73 -35.85 16.21
CA GLY A 144 9.05 -34.49 15.78
C GLY A 144 8.53 -33.35 16.68
N GLN A 145 7.59 -33.62 17.59
CA GLN A 145 7.09 -32.61 18.53
C GLN A 145 8.01 -32.43 19.76
N VAL A 146 8.04 -31.22 20.30
CA VAL A 146 8.73 -30.89 21.56
C VAL A 146 7.72 -30.51 22.65
N LEU A 147 7.99 -30.91 23.88
CA LEU A 147 7.18 -30.56 25.05
C LEU A 147 7.56 -29.14 25.49
N THR A 148 6.59 -28.21 25.48
CA THR A 148 6.77 -26.82 25.91
C THR A 148 5.78 -26.44 27.01
N ILE A 149 6.04 -25.35 27.72
CA ILE A 149 5.13 -24.80 28.73
C ILE A 149 4.34 -23.66 28.08
N SER A 150 3.02 -23.77 28.04
CA SER A 150 2.14 -22.71 27.55
C SER A 150 2.25 -21.45 28.42
N SER A 151 1.77 -20.32 27.91
CA SER A 151 1.64 -19.06 28.68
C SER A 151 0.78 -19.20 29.95
N SER A 152 -0.05 -20.24 30.04
CA SER A 152 -0.84 -20.61 31.22
C SER A 152 -0.11 -21.56 32.19
N GLY A 153 1.18 -21.82 31.98
CA GLY A 153 1.99 -22.70 32.82
C GLY A 153 1.68 -24.20 32.65
N THR A 154 1.00 -24.59 31.56
CA THR A 154 0.58 -25.98 31.31
C THR A 154 1.53 -26.64 30.30
N PRO A 155 2.07 -27.84 30.58
CA PRO A 155 2.86 -28.57 29.59
C PRO A 155 1.99 -29.00 28.39
N VAL A 156 2.46 -28.75 27.16
CA VAL A 156 1.78 -29.10 25.90
C VAL A 156 2.77 -29.61 24.85
N TRP A 157 2.35 -30.53 23.98
CA TRP A 157 3.13 -30.92 22.80
C TRP A 157 2.98 -29.86 21.70
N ALA A 158 4.10 -29.32 21.22
CA ALA A 158 4.13 -28.34 20.14
C ALA A 158 4.98 -28.85 18.98
N ASP A 159 4.51 -28.59 17.77
CA ASP A 159 5.32 -28.77 16.56
C ASP A 159 6.41 -27.66 16.54
N PRO A 160 7.70 -28.00 16.38
CA PRO A 160 8.75 -26.99 16.21
C PRO A 160 8.56 -26.10 14.96
N TYR A 161 7.70 -26.47 13.99
CA TYR A 161 7.41 -25.68 12.79
C TYR A 161 6.34 -24.60 13.00
N ALA A 162 6.64 -23.60 13.83
CA ALA A 162 5.82 -22.39 13.99
C ALA A 162 6.42 -21.18 13.23
N GLY A 163 7.07 -21.39 12.10
CA GLY A 163 7.52 -20.31 11.22
C GLY A 163 6.43 -19.87 10.25
N THR A 164 6.42 -18.60 9.89
CA THR A 164 5.63 -18.07 8.77
C THR A 164 6.34 -18.43 7.46
N ILE A 165 5.57 -18.76 6.43
CA ILE A 165 6.10 -18.91 5.07
C ILE A 165 6.31 -17.51 4.50
N PHE A 166 7.54 -17.25 4.06
CA PHE A 166 7.90 -16.09 3.24
C PHE A 166 8.24 -16.57 1.83
N TYR A 167 8.14 -15.66 0.87
CA TYR A 167 8.32 -15.91 -0.56
C TYR A 167 9.47 -15.03 -1.05
N GLU A 168 10.36 -15.57 -1.87
CA GLU A 168 11.50 -14.82 -2.42
C GLU A 168 11.00 -13.63 -3.23
N ASP A 169 11.64 -12.48 -3.06
CA ASP A 169 11.43 -11.23 -3.80
C ASP A 169 12.77 -10.92 -4.48
N ALA A 170 12.98 -11.52 -5.64
CA ALA A 170 14.29 -11.58 -6.29
C ALA A 170 14.62 -10.30 -7.07
N ASP A 171 13.62 -9.57 -7.56
CA ASP A 171 13.80 -8.28 -8.24
C ASP A 171 13.56 -7.04 -7.35
N SER A 172 13.17 -7.26 -6.08
CA SER A 172 13.03 -6.25 -5.04
C SER A 172 11.88 -5.27 -5.26
N ASP A 173 10.78 -5.70 -5.86
CA ASP A 173 9.57 -4.89 -6.07
C ASP A 173 8.55 -4.99 -4.91
N GLY A 174 8.78 -5.92 -3.97
CA GLY A 174 7.94 -6.14 -2.80
C GLY A 174 6.87 -7.23 -2.97
N TYR A 175 6.82 -7.89 -4.11
CA TYR A 175 6.01 -9.07 -4.39
C TYR A 175 6.85 -10.34 -4.32
N GLY A 176 6.24 -11.46 -3.93
CA GLY A 176 6.97 -12.71 -3.72
C GLY A 176 6.56 -13.83 -4.68
N ASP A 177 7.52 -14.69 -5.06
CA ASP A 177 7.28 -15.88 -5.88
C ASP A 177 6.67 -17.04 -5.07
N ILE A 178 5.47 -17.46 -5.46
CA ILE A 178 4.78 -18.63 -4.90
C ILE A 178 5.62 -19.93 -4.95
N ASN A 179 6.55 -20.04 -5.90
CA ASN A 179 7.37 -21.23 -6.12
C ASN A 179 8.68 -21.22 -5.32
N SER A 180 9.07 -20.09 -4.72
CA SER A 180 10.28 -19.95 -3.92
C SER A 180 9.95 -19.54 -2.48
N THR A 181 9.92 -20.52 -1.57
CA THR A 181 9.48 -20.31 -0.18
C THR A 181 10.58 -20.52 0.85
N TYR A 182 10.53 -19.75 1.95
CA TYR A 182 11.38 -19.92 3.12
C TYR A 182 10.57 -19.80 4.42
N VAL A 183 10.77 -20.73 5.35
CA VAL A 183 10.06 -20.74 6.65
C VAL A 183 10.93 -20.06 7.71
N ALA A 184 10.44 -18.98 8.31
CA ALA A 184 11.15 -18.23 9.36
C ALA A 184 10.19 -17.58 10.37
N PHE A 185 10.71 -17.06 11.48
CA PHE A 185 9.91 -16.29 12.46
C PHE A 185 9.74 -14.81 12.07
N SER A 186 10.56 -14.33 11.13
CA SER A 186 10.52 -12.99 10.54
C SER A 186 11.05 -13.08 9.11
N ALA A 187 10.63 -12.16 8.24
CA ALA A 187 11.05 -12.13 6.85
C ALA A 187 12.60 -12.12 6.73
N PRO A 188 13.21 -13.14 6.12
CA PRO A 188 14.62 -13.09 5.74
C PRO A 188 14.88 -11.96 4.73
N ASN A 189 16.15 -11.58 4.56
CA ASN A 189 16.52 -10.61 3.53
C ASN A 189 16.23 -11.18 2.13
N GLY A 190 15.53 -10.43 1.28
CA GLY A 190 15.10 -10.86 -0.06
C GLY A 190 13.84 -11.74 -0.04
N TYR A 191 13.04 -11.69 1.03
CA TYR A 191 11.80 -12.44 1.13
C TYR A 191 10.67 -11.56 1.68
N VAL A 192 9.45 -11.73 1.16
CA VAL A 192 8.23 -11.02 1.56
C VAL A 192 7.14 -11.99 2.00
N SER A 193 6.05 -11.49 2.60
CA SER A 193 4.96 -12.33 3.13
C SER A 193 3.85 -12.63 2.12
N ASN A 194 3.81 -11.91 1.00
CA ASN A 194 2.86 -12.16 -0.08
C ASN A 194 3.49 -13.08 -1.14
N ASN A 195 2.65 -13.67 -1.99
CA ASN A 195 3.04 -14.63 -3.02
C ASN A 195 2.43 -14.29 -4.38
N THR A 196 2.25 -12.99 -4.62
CA THR A 196 1.46 -12.50 -5.74
C THR A 196 2.32 -12.01 -6.90
N ASP A 197 3.63 -12.23 -6.86
CA ASP A 197 4.49 -11.84 -7.97
C ASP A 197 4.18 -12.68 -9.21
N CYS A 198 4.09 -11.99 -10.33
CA CYS A 198 3.80 -12.57 -11.63
C CYS A 198 5.06 -12.77 -12.47
N ASN A 199 6.16 -12.06 -12.18
CA ASN A 199 7.48 -12.33 -12.73
C ASN A 199 8.59 -11.80 -11.80
N ASP A 200 9.06 -12.68 -10.91
CA ASP A 200 10.13 -12.45 -9.91
C ASP A 200 11.54 -12.18 -10.50
N THR A 201 11.61 -11.87 -11.79
CA THR A 201 12.85 -11.43 -12.46
C THR A 201 12.70 -10.05 -13.12
N ASP A 202 11.53 -9.42 -13.02
CA ASP A 202 11.18 -8.14 -13.63
C ASP A 202 10.23 -7.34 -12.74
N ALA A 203 10.82 -6.41 -11.97
CA ALA A 203 10.14 -5.54 -11.02
C ALA A 203 9.04 -4.64 -11.62
N THR A 204 8.84 -4.67 -12.94
CA THR A 204 7.77 -3.95 -13.64
C THR A 204 6.52 -4.81 -13.88
N ILE A 205 6.57 -6.11 -13.60
CA ILE A 205 5.51 -7.09 -13.89
C ILE A 205 5.03 -7.79 -12.61
N ASN A 206 4.05 -7.18 -11.95
CA ASN A 206 3.44 -7.63 -10.69
C ASN A 206 1.93 -7.29 -10.70
N PRO A 207 1.16 -7.56 -9.62
CA PRO A 207 -0.28 -7.29 -9.60
C PRO A 207 -0.69 -5.83 -9.79
N ASP A 208 0.22 -4.89 -9.52
CA ASP A 208 -0.01 -3.46 -9.69
C ASP A 208 0.44 -2.95 -11.07
N THR A 209 0.94 -3.82 -11.96
CA THR A 209 1.36 -3.43 -13.30
C THR A 209 0.21 -2.81 -14.09
N ILE A 210 0.44 -1.59 -14.57
CA ILE A 210 -0.50 -0.84 -15.41
C ILE A 210 -0.10 -1.03 -16.86
N TRP A 211 -1.05 -1.50 -17.65
CA TRP A 211 -0.95 -1.62 -19.10
C TRP A 211 -1.71 -0.47 -19.76
N TYR A 212 -1.04 0.22 -20.68
CA TYR A 212 -1.57 1.32 -21.48
C TYR A 212 -1.91 0.80 -22.88
N LEU A 213 -3.15 0.99 -23.33
CA LEU A 213 -3.59 0.64 -24.68
C LEU A 213 -3.23 1.78 -25.64
N ASP A 214 -2.26 1.53 -26.51
CA ASP A 214 -1.68 2.43 -27.54
C ASP A 214 -1.51 1.57 -28.82
N ALA A 215 -2.64 1.30 -29.48
CA ALA A 215 -2.71 0.32 -30.56
C ALA A 215 -2.23 0.85 -31.91
N ASP A 216 -2.35 2.15 -32.17
CA ASP A 216 -1.85 2.80 -33.38
C ASP A 216 -0.41 3.35 -33.26
N GLY A 217 0.13 3.42 -32.03
CA GLY A 217 1.53 3.75 -31.78
C GLY A 217 1.83 5.25 -31.76
N ASP A 218 0.83 6.12 -31.61
CA ASP A 218 1.00 7.57 -31.58
C ASP A 218 1.53 8.14 -30.25
N SER A 219 1.68 7.27 -29.25
CA SER A 219 2.15 7.58 -27.90
C SER A 219 1.16 8.25 -26.96
N PHE A 220 -0.12 8.22 -27.30
CA PHE A 220 -1.22 8.43 -26.36
C PHE A 220 -1.93 7.09 -26.13
N ALA A 221 -2.60 6.98 -24.99
CA ALA A 221 -3.36 5.79 -24.66
C ALA A 221 -4.84 6.13 -24.50
N ILE A 222 -5.71 5.30 -25.08
CA ILE A 222 -7.15 5.44 -24.92
C ILE A 222 -7.64 4.94 -23.56
N SER A 223 -6.96 3.93 -23.00
CA SER A 223 -7.35 3.34 -21.73
C SER A 223 -6.20 2.64 -21.03
N THR A 224 -6.40 2.33 -19.75
CA THR A 224 -5.46 1.54 -18.96
C THR A 224 -6.16 0.37 -18.28
N VAL A 225 -5.39 -0.67 -17.98
CA VAL A 225 -5.83 -1.80 -17.15
C VAL A 225 -4.70 -2.27 -16.25
N THR A 226 -5.03 -2.56 -14.99
CA THR A 226 -4.07 -3.04 -13.99
C THR A 226 -4.22 -4.53 -13.82
N GLN A 227 -3.18 -5.29 -14.18
CA GLN A 227 -3.11 -6.74 -14.01
C GLN A 227 -1.69 -7.25 -14.32
N CYS A 228 -1.42 -8.48 -13.90
CA CYS A 228 -0.15 -9.15 -14.16
C CYS A 228 0.13 -9.43 -15.64
N ASP A 229 -0.78 -10.15 -16.29
CA ASP A 229 -0.58 -10.60 -17.66
C ASP A 229 -0.90 -9.48 -18.65
N SER A 230 -0.12 -9.41 -19.73
CA SER A 230 -0.44 -8.50 -20.83
C SER A 230 -1.87 -8.76 -21.32
N PRO A 231 -2.73 -7.72 -21.41
CA PRO A 231 -4.11 -7.89 -21.88
C PRO A 231 -4.19 -8.30 -23.35
N GLY A 232 -3.12 -8.10 -24.13
CA GLY A 232 -3.04 -8.50 -25.53
C GLY A 232 -2.27 -7.50 -26.38
N THR A 233 -2.41 -7.63 -27.71
CA THR A 233 -1.80 -6.73 -28.70
C THR A 233 -2.28 -5.29 -28.50
N GLY A 234 -1.37 -4.32 -28.65
CA GLY A 234 -1.64 -2.89 -28.45
C GLY A 234 -1.39 -2.39 -27.03
N TYR A 235 -1.20 -3.28 -26.06
CA TYR A 235 -0.87 -2.87 -24.69
C TYR A 235 0.65 -2.77 -24.46
N THR A 236 1.07 -1.74 -23.73
CA THR A 236 2.46 -1.51 -23.30
C THR A 236 2.54 -1.16 -21.81
N THR A 237 3.65 -1.50 -21.16
CA THR A 237 3.97 -1.05 -19.79
C THR A 237 4.66 0.32 -19.76
N THR A 238 5.00 0.87 -20.93
CA THR A 238 5.53 2.23 -21.02
C THR A 238 4.43 3.23 -20.69
N VAL A 239 4.68 4.10 -19.71
CA VAL A 239 3.72 5.14 -19.32
C VAL A 239 3.40 6.05 -20.51
N LYS A 240 2.12 6.10 -20.89
CA LYS A 240 1.59 7.02 -21.90
C LYS A 240 0.57 7.98 -21.30
N PRO A 241 0.47 9.23 -21.79
CA PRO A 241 -0.66 10.11 -21.46
C PRO A 241 -1.97 9.44 -21.86
N VAL A 242 -2.97 9.51 -20.99
CA VAL A 242 -4.31 8.99 -21.29
C VAL A 242 -5.16 10.13 -21.85
N GLY A 243 -5.92 9.86 -22.91
CA GLY A 243 -6.79 10.86 -23.55
C GLY A 243 -6.91 10.75 -25.06
N ASP A 244 -6.30 9.73 -25.66
CA ASP A 244 -6.56 9.40 -27.06
C ASP A 244 -8.04 9.02 -27.24
N CYS A 245 -8.69 9.67 -28.21
CA CYS A 245 -10.09 9.47 -28.54
C CYS A 245 -10.31 8.47 -29.69
N ASN A 246 -9.26 8.06 -30.41
CA ASN A 246 -9.31 7.03 -31.44
C ASN A 246 -7.97 6.28 -31.64
N ASP A 247 -7.76 5.26 -30.82
CA ASP A 247 -6.63 4.31 -30.83
C ASP A 247 -6.46 3.45 -32.11
N GLY A 248 -7.31 3.69 -33.12
CA GLY A 248 -7.17 3.12 -34.46
C GLY A 248 -6.58 4.08 -35.48
N ASP A 249 -6.29 5.32 -35.10
CA ASP A 249 -5.87 6.41 -35.97
C ASP A 249 -4.91 7.38 -35.27
N ALA A 250 -3.61 7.19 -35.55
CA ALA A 250 -2.51 8.00 -35.01
C ALA A 250 -2.55 9.50 -35.35
N THR A 251 -3.54 9.95 -36.14
CA THR A 251 -3.79 11.37 -36.44
C THR A 251 -4.87 11.99 -35.56
N ILE A 252 -5.45 11.25 -34.61
CA ILE A 252 -6.52 11.70 -33.73
C ILE A 252 -6.07 11.45 -32.28
N ASN A 253 -5.41 12.44 -31.68
CA ASN A 253 -4.95 12.39 -30.30
C ASN A 253 -4.64 13.80 -29.76
N PRO A 254 -4.51 13.97 -28.43
CA PRO A 254 -4.22 15.26 -27.80
C PRO A 254 -2.95 16.00 -28.23
N GLY A 255 -2.06 15.38 -29.00
CA GLY A 255 -0.85 16.00 -29.53
C GLY A 255 -0.97 16.54 -30.95
N VAL A 256 -2.10 16.31 -31.64
CA VAL A 256 -2.28 16.68 -33.05
C VAL A 256 -3.01 18.04 -33.16
N PRO A 257 -2.58 18.95 -34.06
CA PRO A 257 -3.34 20.17 -34.36
C PRO A 257 -4.65 19.87 -35.10
N GLU A 258 -5.66 20.71 -34.88
CA GLU A 258 -6.94 20.59 -35.59
C GLU A 258 -6.86 20.76 -37.10
N ILE A 259 -7.67 19.96 -37.79
CA ILE A 259 -7.89 20.04 -39.23
C ILE A 259 -9.27 20.66 -39.48
N ALA A 260 -9.30 21.99 -39.57
CA ALA A 260 -10.55 22.72 -39.79
C ALA A 260 -11.34 22.23 -41.03
N GLY A 261 -12.59 21.84 -40.79
CA GLY A 261 -13.60 21.50 -41.79
C GLY A 261 -13.69 20.01 -42.11
N ASP A 262 -13.01 19.13 -41.36
CA ASP A 262 -13.12 17.68 -41.52
C ASP A 262 -14.24 17.07 -40.64
N ASN A 263 -14.81 17.85 -39.70
CA ASN A 263 -15.83 17.45 -38.72
C ASN A 263 -15.34 16.36 -37.74
N ILE A 264 -14.04 16.32 -37.46
CA ILE A 264 -13.40 15.46 -36.48
C ILE A 264 -12.83 16.35 -35.36
N ASP A 265 -12.77 15.80 -34.16
CA ASP A 265 -12.01 16.37 -33.03
C ASP A 265 -10.63 15.70 -33.08
N ASN A 266 -9.67 16.29 -33.78
CA ASN A 266 -8.36 15.68 -34.01
C ASN A 266 -7.48 15.72 -32.75
N ASN A 267 -7.70 16.70 -31.88
CA ASN A 267 -6.92 16.95 -30.67
C ASN A 267 -7.60 16.45 -29.39
N CYS A 268 -8.75 15.78 -29.52
CA CYS A 268 -9.52 15.18 -28.44
C CYS A 268 -9.89 16.16 -27.29
N ASP A 269 -10.10 17.45 -27.58
CA ASP A 269 -10.44 18.47 -26.59
C ASP A 269 -11.96 18.69 -26.43
N ASN A 270 -12.77 17.98 -27.20
CA ASN A 270 -14.24 18.09 -27.34
C ASN A 270 -14.75 19.34 -28.06
N GLN A 271 -13.88 20.04 -28.77
CA GLN A 271 -14.24 20.99 -29.81
C GLN A 271 -14.06 20.32 -31.16
N ILE A 272 -14.83 20.77 -32.15
CA ILE A 272 -14.77 20.21 -33.50
C ILE A 272 -14.46 21.37 -34.41
N ASP A 273 -13.43 21.21 -35.23
CA ASP A 273 -12.99 22.18 -36.24
C ASP A 273 -12.67 23.58 -35.66
N GLU A 274 -12.15 23.70 -34.43
CA GLU A 274 -11.69 24.98 -33.91
C GLU A 274 -10.46 25.51 -34.67
N ALA A 275 -10.41 26.83 -34.82
CA ALA A 275 -9.31 27.48 -35.51
C ALA A 275 -8.19 27.82 -34.51
N GLU A 276 -6.94 27.61 -34.95
CA GLU A 276 -5.75 27.95 -34.16
C GLU A 276 -4.97 29.11 -34.77
N ILE A 277 -4.36 29.94 -33.91
CA ILE A 277 -3.46 31.00 -34.35
C ILE A 277 -2.29 30.41 -35.13
N GLY A 278 -2.08 30.88 -36.35
CA GLY A 278 -1.07 30.36 -37.27
C GLY A 278 -1.58 29.29 -38.23
N GLN A 279 -2.78 28.75 -38.05
CA GLN A 279 -3.36 27.80 -39.00
C GLN A 279 -3.56 28.47 -40.37
N PHE A 280 -3.31 27.74 -41.47
CA PHE A 280 -3.58 28.22 -42.82
C PHE A 280 -4.95 27.72 -43.27
N ILE A 281 -5.95 28.61 -43.25
CA ILE A 281 -7.32 28.31 -43.65
C ILE A 281 -7.85 29.41 -44.56
N GLU A 282 -8.75 29.02 -45.45
CA GLU A 282 -9.44 29.93 -46.35
C GLU A 282 -8.55 30.99 -47.04
N GLY A 283 -7.36 30.56 -47.50
CA GLY A 283 -6.45 31.41 -48.28
C GLY A 283 -5.57 32.37 -47.48
N GLY A 284 -5.61 32.32 -46.14
CA GLY A 284 -4.78 33.16 -45.27
C GLY A 284 -4.31 32.44 -44.01
N VAL A 285 -3.54 33.14 -43.18
CA VAL A 285 -3.07 32.64 -41.89
C VAL A 285 -3.87 33.27 -40.77
N VAL A 286 -4.46 32.44 -39.90
CA VAL A 286 -5.22 32.88 -38.73
C VAL A 286 -4.32 33.70 -37.82
N PHE A 287 -4.71 34.94 -37.53
CA PHE A 287 -4.01 35.79 -36.57
C PHE A 287 -4.88 36.21 -35.40
N TRP A 288 -6.19 35.94 -35.47
CA TRP A 288 -7.14 36.17 -34.40
C TRP A 288 -8.29 35.16 -34.53
N VAL A 289 -8.72 34.63 -33.40
CA VAL A 289 -9.86 33.71 -33.27
C VAL A 289 -10.87 34.34 -32.32
N ASP A 290 -12.15 34.29 -32.68
CA ASP A 290 -13.21 34.83 -31.84
C ASP A 290 -13.35 33.98 -30.57
N PRO A 291 -13.08 34.55 -29.38
CA PRO A 291 -13.09 33.78 -28.13
C PRO A 291 -14.51 33.35 -27.70
N THR A 292 -15.56 33.73 -28.43
CA THR A 292 -16.93 33.34 -28.12
C THR A 292 -17.32 31.97 -28.69
N ASP A 293 -16.70 31.55 -29.80
CA ASP A 293 -17.01 30.27 -30.44
C ASP A 293 -15.79 29.48 -30.94
N ASN A 294 -14.59 30.08 -30.99
CA ASN A 294 -13.35 29.47 -31.48
C ASN A 294 -13.38 28.97 -32.94
N THR A 295 -14.47 29.20 -33.68
CA THR A 295 -14.67 28.73 -35.05
C THR A 295 -14.61 29.86 -36.08
N HIS A 296 -14.86 31.10 -35.67
CA HIS A 296 -14.73 32.28 -36.52
C HIS A 296 -13.50 33.09 -36.15
N GLY A 297 -13.02 33.92 -37.07
CA GLY A 297 -11.87 34.77 -36.77
C GLY A 297 -11.43 35.65 -37.92
N LEU A 298 -10.14 36.02 -37.90
CA LEU A 298 -9.50 36.79 -38.95
C LEU A 298 -8.24 36.08 -39.44
N VAL A 299 -8.09 36.02 -40.76
CA VAL A 299 -6.87 35.59 -41.45
C VAL A 299 -6.19 36.76 -42.14
N CYS A 300 -4.86 36.71 -42.22
CA CYS A 300 -4.07 37.65 -43.00
C CYS A 300 -3.51 36.97 -44.26
N ALA A 301 -3.25 37.77 -45.30
CA ALA A 301 -2.65 37.27 -46.51
C ALA A 301 -1.25 36.69 -46.25
N ILE A 302 -0.86 35.68 -47.02
CA ILE A 302 0.47 35.06 -46.91
C ILE A 302 1.60 35.95 -47.44
N GLU A 303 1.29 37.05 -48.11
CA GLU A 303 2.26 38.00 -48.64
C GLU A 303 1.76 39.44 -48.56
N ASN A 304 2.68 40.40 -48.60
CA ASN A 304 2.35 41.81 -48.62
C ASN A 304 1.84 42.19 -50.02
N GLN A 305 0.66 42.79 -50.12
CA GLN A 305 0.16 43.32 -51.40
C GLN A 305 1.04 44.49 -51.90
N SER A 306 1.70 45.20 -50.98
CA SER A 306 2.73 46.19 -51.30
C SER A 306 3.72 46.35 -50.14
N THR A 307 4.97 46.69 -50.47
CA THR A 307 6.00 47.10 -49.49
C THR A 307 6.13 48.63 -49.38
N GLY A 308 5.31 49.39 -50.11
CA GLY A 308 5.38 50.85 -50.13
C GLY A 308 4.28 51.47 -50.98
N ILE A 309 3.16 51.80 -50.36
CA ILE A 309 2.04 52.53 -50.99
C ILE A 309 1.52 53.61 -50.06
N GLN A 310 1.01 54.70 -50.64
CA GLN A 310 0.35 55.77 -49.89
C GLN A 310 -1.02 55.32 -49.35
N TRP A 311 -1.47 55.94 -48.27
CA TRP A 311 -2.76 55.60 -47.65
C TRP A 311 -3.96 56.16 -48.42
N TYR A 312 -3.77 57.21 -49.22
CA TYR A 312 -4.84 57.98 -49.86
C TYR A 312 -4.76 57.98 -51.39
N ASN A 313 -5.87 58.27 -52.05
CA ASN A 313 -5.99 58.40 -53.49
C ASN A 313 -6.06 59.88 -53.92
N GLY A 314 -4.91 60.43 -54.33
CA GLY A 314 -4.83 61.72 -55.02
C GLY A 314 -4.94 62.98 -54.15
N SER A 315 -5.83 63.07 -53.17
CA SER A 315 -5.94 64.25 -52.27
C SER A 315 -6.18 63.89 -50.79
N TYR A 316 -5.58 64.67 -49.89
CA TYR A 316 -5.80 64.54 -48.45
C TYR A 316 -7.25 64.89 -48.10
N THR A 317 -8.01 63.89 -47.68
CA THR A 317 -9.39 64.05 -47.21
C THR A 317 -9.58 63.32 -45.89
N THR A 318 -10.54 63.79 -45.09
CA THR A 318 -11.06 63.07 -43.93
C THR A 318 -12.10 62.07 -44.43
N THR A 319 -11.85 60.78 -44.18
CA THR A 319 -12.72 59.68 -44.61
C THR A 319 -13.77 59.34 -43.55
N GLY A 320 -13.45 59.56 -42.27
CA GLY A 320 -14.28 59.11 -41.14
C GLY A 320 -14.05 57.66 -40.73
N ALA A 321 -13.06 56.97 -41.29
CA ALA A 321 -12.70 55.60 -40.95
C ALA A 321 -11.93 55.51 -39.62
N THR A 322 -12.59 55.80 -38.51
CA THR A 322 -11.95 55.97 -37.18
C THR A 322 -12.04 54.74 -36.27
N GLY A 323 -12.67 53.64 -36.71
CA GLY A 323 -12.80 52.43 -35.90
C GLY A 323 -11.43 51.83 -35.57
N THR A 324 -11.18 51.52 -34.30
CA THR A 324 -9.90 50.91 -33.87
C THR A 324 -10.04 49.41 -33.63
N ALA A 325 -11.18 48.98 -33.09
CA ALA A 325 -11.38 47.63 -32.56
C ALA A 325 -11.22 46.53 -33.61
N ILE A 326 -10.98 45.31 -33.13
CA ILE A 326 -11.04 44.09 -33.93
C ILE A 326 -12.43 43.97 -34.58
N GLY A 327 -12.45 43.64 -35.88
CA GLY A 327 -13.64 43.59 -36.72
C GLY A 327 -13.99 44.91 -37.40
N THR A 328 -13.34 46.04 -37.06
CA THR A 328 -13.67 47.34 -37.68
C THR A 328 -12.92 47.61 -38.99
N GLY A 329 -11.89 46.82 -39.33
CA GLY A 329 -11.08 47.03 -40.54
C GLY A 329 -11.92 46.98 -41.82
N ILE A 330 -12.90 46.08 -41.87
CA ILE A 330 -13.81 45.92 -43.00
C ILE A 330 -14.66 47.19 -43.23
N THR A 331 -15.24 47.74 -42.16
CA THR A 331 -16.07 48.94 -42.22
C THR A 331 -15.24 50.19 -42.53
N ASN A 332 -14.05 50.28 -41.92
CA ASN A 332 -13.10 51.34 -42.21
C ASN A 332 -12.69 51.32 -43.69
N THR A 333 -12.29 50.16 -44.21
CA THR A 333 -11.88 50.00 -45.61
C THR A 333 -12.99 50.42 -46.57
N ALA A 334 -14.23 50.00 -46.32
CA ALA A 334 -15.39 50.43 -47.11
C ALA A 334 -15.62 51.95 -47.04
N THR A 335 -15.42 52.56 -45.86
CA THR A 335 -15.54 54.00 -45.64
C THR A 335 -14.47 54.79 -46.42
N ILE A 336 -13.22 54.33 -46.39
CA ILE A 336 -12.12 54.94 -47.15
C ILE A 336 -12.42 54.88 -48.65
N ILE A 337 -12.84 53.70 -49.14
CA ILE A 337 -13.18 53.50 -50.56
C ILE A 337 -14.35 54.39 -50.99
N SER A 338 -15.37 54.54 -50.14
CA SER A 338 -16.50 55.43 -50.40
C SER A 338 -16.09 56.89 -50.48
N ALA A 339 -15.11 57.31 -49.66
CA ALA A 339 -14.63 58.69 -49.64
C ALA A 339 -13.62 59.01 -50.75
N GLN A 340 -12.83 58.02 -51.21
CA GLN A 340 -11.67 58.24 -52.09
C GLN A 340 -11.75 57.52 -53.45
N GLY A 341 -12.80 56.75 -53.68
CA GLY A 341 -13.08 56.03 -54.92
C GLY A 341 -12.50 54.62 -54.97
N ALA A 342 -13.15 53.75 -55.74
CA ALA A 342 -12.83 52.32 -55.89
C ALA A 342 -11.63 52.02 -56.79
N VAL A 343 -10.63 52.92 -56.88
CA VAL A 343 -9.44 52.63 -57.69
C VAL A 343 -8.51 51.73 -56.89
N GLU A 344 -8.77 50.42 -56.98
CA GLU A 344 -8.25 49.38 -56.08
C GLU A 344 -6.73 49.14 -56.17
N THR A 345 -5.97 49.90 -56.95
CA THR A 345 -4.51 49.71 -57.10
C THR A 345 -3.66 50.92 -56.72
N ASN A 346 -4.27 52.04 -56.31
CA ASN A 346 -3.56 53.32 -56.18
C ASN A 346 -3.24 53.74 -54.73
N TYR A 347 -3.82 53.06 -53.75
CA TYR A 347 -3.70 53.40 -52.33
C TYR A 347 -3.98 52.20 -51.44
N ALA A 348 -3.62 52.28 -50.17
CA ALA A 348 -3.59 51.14 -49.24
C ALA A 348 -4.90 50.35 -49.14
N ALA A 349 -6.03 51.03 -48.88
CA ALA A 349 -7.32 50.36 -48.71
C ALA A 349 -7.85 49.77 -50.02
N GLY A 350 -7.65 50.46 -51.14
CA GLY A 350 -7.98 49.92 -52.46
C GLY A 350 -7.19 48.64 -52.74
N LEU A 351 -5.88 48.66 -52.49
CA LEU A 351 -5.00 47.53 -52.75
C LEU A 351 -5.33 46.29 -51.91
N ALA A 352 -5.65 46.49 -50.63
CA ALA A 352 -6.13 45.40 -49.80
C ALA A 352 -7.45 44.82 -50.33
N LYS A 353 -8.36 45.67 -50.83
CA LYS A 353 -9.64 45.25 -51.38
C LYS A 353 -9.55 44.50 -52.73
N ALA A 354 -8.60 44.88 -53.58
CA ALA A 354 -8.34 44.19 -54.86
C ALA A 354 -7.67 42.82 -54.70
N TYR A 355 -7.17 42.49 -53.51
CA TYR A 355 -6.48 41.22 -53.30
C TYR A 355 -7.44 40.05 -53.50
N THR A 356 -6.97 39.02 -54.22
CA THR A 356 -7.74 37.82 -54.57
C THR A 356 -7.07 36.52 -54.15
N GLY A 357 -6.18 36.59 -53.15
CA GLY A 357 -5.47 35.43 -52.60
C GLY A 357 -6.44 34.35 -52.14
N GLY A 358 -6.08 33.09 -52.40
CA GLY A 358 -6.91 31.93 -52.07
C GLY A 358 -8.24 31.84 -52.83
N GLY A 359 -8.51 32.72 -53.79
CA GLY A 359 -9.78 32.78 -54.52
C GLY A 359 -10.87 33.63 -53.84
N PHE A 360 -10.55 34.32 -52.75
CA PHE A 360 -11.48 35.16 -51.99
C PHE A 360 -11.42 36.63 -52.43
N ASN A 361 -12.50 37.40 -52.30
CA ASN A 361 -12.61 38.80 -52.79
C ASN A 361 -13.14 39.80 -51.74
N ASP A 362 -13.20 39.36 -50.50
CA ASP A 362 -13.70 40.05 -49.31
C ASP A 362 -12.58 40.64 -48.43
N TRP A 363 -11.33 40.60 -48.90
CA TRP A 363 -10.16 41.19 -48.25
C TRP A 363 -10.29 42.69 -47.97
N PHE A 364 -9.69 43.14 -46.86
CA PHE A 364 -9.71 44.52 -46.41
C PHE A 364 -8.41 44.93 -45.70
N LEU A 365 -8.22 46.23 -45.51
CA LEU A 365 -7.08 46.78 -44.77
C LEU A 365 -7.35 46.70 -43.26
N PRO A 366 -6.44 46.17 -42.44
CA PRO A 366 -6.71 45.93 -41.03
C PRO A 366 -6.90 47.23 -40.23
N SER A 367 -7.80 47.23 -39.25
CA SER A 367 -7.91 48.28 -38.24
C SER A 367 -6.66 48.36 -37.37
N LYS A 368 -6.58 49.36 -36.51
CA LYS A 368 -5.45 49.56 -35.62
C LYS A 368 -5.23 48.35 -34.72
N ASP A 369 -6.30 47.83 -34.13
CA ASP A 369 -6.19 46.76 -33.16
C ASP A 369 -6.01 45.40 -33.87
N GLU A 370 -6.56 45.21 -35.08
CA GLU A 370 -6.28 44.04 -35.94
C GLU A 370 -4.81 43.99 -36.38
N LEU A 371 -4.23 45.14 -36.77
CA LEU A 371 -2.82 45.22 -37.15
C LEU A 371 -1.90 44.91 -35.97
N ASN A 372 -2.30 45.33 -34.76
CA ASN A 372 -1.59 44.99 -33.54
C ASN A 372 -1.65 43.50 -33.22
N GLU A 373 -2.80 42.88 -33.43
CA GLU A 373 -2.96 41.44 -33.24
C GLU A 373 -2.08 40.65 -34.22
N MET A 374 -1.97 41.10 -35.48
CA MET A 374 -1.03 40.52 -36.44
C MET A 374 0.44 40.61 -35.97
N TYR A 375 0.83 41.72 -35.32
CA TYR A 375 2.18 41.86 -34.76
C TYR A 375 2.40 40.93 -33.56
N LEU A 376 1.41 40.79 -32.66
CA LEU A 376 1.52 39.87 -31.52
C LEU A 376 1.70 38.41 -31.97
N ASN A 377 1.11 38.04 -33.10
CA ASN A 377 1.17 36.71 -33.69
C ASN A 377 2.14 36.59 -34.88
N GLU A 378 3.07 37.54 -35.03
CA GLU A 378 3.97 37.64 -36.20
C GLU A 378 4.76 36.36 -36.46
N ALA A 379 5.27 35.72 -35.40
CA ALA A 379 6.09 34.51 -35.52
C ALA A 379 5.30 33.34 -36.14
N ALA A 380 4.06 33.11 -35.68
CA ALA A 380 3.18 32.07 -36.19
C ALA A 380 2.78 32.38 -37.65
N ILE A 381 2.43 33.63 -37.92
CA ILE A 381 2.08 34.09 -39.27
C ILE A 381 3.26 33.87 -40.25
N ASN A 382 4.46 34.28 -39.88
CA ASN A 382 5.66 34.14 -40.72
C ASN A 382 5.97 32.67 -41.04
N ALA A 383 5.88 31.80 -40.04
CA ALA A 383 6.11 30.36 -40.22
C ALA A 383 5.13 29.76 -41.23
N SER A 384 3.84 29.99 -41.04
CA SER A 384 2.79 29.44 -41.90
C SER A 384 2.73 30.09 -43.27
N ALA A 385 2.96 31.40 -43.37
CA ALA A 385 3.06 32.10 -44.65
C ALA A 385 4.22 31.53 -45.49
N THR A 386 5.39 31.31 -44.89
CA THR A 386 6.55 30.72 -45.59
C THR A 386 6.27 29.28 -46.02
N ALA A 387 5.65 28.47 -45.16
CA ALA A 387 5.27 27.09 -45.48
C ALA A 387 4.29 27.01 -46.67
N ASN A 388 3.45 28.03 -46.83
CA ASN A 388 2.46 28.14 -47.91
C ASN A 388 2.94 28.98 -49.11
N GLY A 389 4.27 29.16 -49.26
CA GLY A 389 4.87 29.83 -50.43
C GLY A 389 4.75 31.35 -50.46
N GLY A 390 4.30 31.96 -49.36
CA GLY A 390 4.24 33.40 -49.17
C GLY A 390 5.55 34.00 -48.67
N ALA A 391 5.45 35.13 -47.98
CA ALA A 391 6.60 35.88 -47.48
C ALA A 391 6.37 36.38 -46.05
N ASN A 392 7.46 36.46 -45.30
CA ASN A 392 7.46 37.09 -43.97
C ASN A 392 7.11 38.57 -44.03
N PHE A 393 6.78 39.14 -42.87
CA PHE A 393 6.78 40.59 -42.68
C PHE A 393 8.19 41.15 -42.95
N SER A 394 8.38 41.70 -44.15
CA SER A 394 9.68 42.18 -44.66
C SER A 394 9.84 43.70 -44.63
N SER A 395 8.86 44.42 -44.09
CA SER A 395 8.79 45.89 -44.09
C SER A 395 8.68 46.41 -42.66
N TYR A 396 9.32 47.56 -42.40
CA TYR A 396 9.31 48.18 -41.08
C TYR A 396 7.91 48.58 -40.67
N TYR A 397 7.19 49.34 -41.51
CA TYR A 397 5.88 49.86 -41.16
C TYR A 397 4.76 49.34 -42.06
N PHE A 398 3.63 49.04 -41.44
CA PHE A 398 2.39 48.64 -42.10
C PHE A 398 1.27 49.66 -41.85
N TRP A 399 0.43 49.86 -42.86
CA TRP A 399 -0.74 50.71 -42.74
C TRP A 399 -1.88 50.03 -42.00
N SER A 400 -2.56 50.81 -41.15
CA SER A 400 -3.89 50.50 -40.65
C SER A 400 -4.94 51.27 -41.47
N SER A 401 -6.18 50.77 -41.49
CA SER A 401 -7.35 51.49 -41.98
C SER A 401 -7.83 52.60 -41.04
N THR A 402 -7.30 52.69 -39.82
CA THR A 402 -7.78 53.64 -38.80
C THR A 402 -7.19 55.03 -39.02
N GLU A 403 -8.05 55.95 -39.45
CA GLU A 403 -7.77 57.38 -39.62
C GLU A 403 -7.64 58.09 -38.26
N VAL A 404 -6.66 59.00 -38.15
CA VAL A 404 -6.54 59.94 -37.02
C VAL A 404 -7.20 61.26 -37.38
N ASP A 405 -6.81 61.83 -38.52
CA ASP A 405 -7.35 63.08 -39.05
C ASP A 405 -7.15 63.18 -40.58
N ALA A 406 -7.36 64.37 -41.14
CA ALA A 406 -7.21 64.63 -42.58
C ALA A 406 -5.81 64.28 -43.14
N SER A 407 -4.78 64.30 -42.30
CA SER A 407 -3.37 64.13 -42.66
C SER A 407 -2.70 62.89 -42.06
N LEU A 408 -3.18 62.42 -40.91
CA LEU A 408 -2.58 61.34 -40.13
C LEU A 408 -3.44 60.07 -40.12
N VAL A 409 -2.77 58.93 -40.11
CA VAL A 409 -3.35 57.59 -40.02
C VAL A 409 -2.48 56.73 -39.10
N TRP A 410 -3.08 55.78 -38.39
CA TRP A 410 -2.35 54.77 -37.63
C TRP A 410 -1.52 53.84 -38.53
N ARG A 411 -0.37 53.44 -38.01
CA ARG A 411 0.55 52.46 -38.58
C ARG A 411 1.25 51.70 -37.45
N GLN A 412 1.86 50.58 -37.78
CA GLN A 412 2.62 49.79 -36.82
C GLN A 412 3.99 49.42 -37.38
N ASP A 413 5.01 49.50 -36.52
CA ASP A 413 6.35 49.00 -36.77
C ASP A 413 6.44 47.51 -36.44
N PHE A 414 6.65 46.64 -37.44
CA PHE A 414 6.78 45.21 -37.25
C PHE A 414 8.17 44.78 -36.77
N THR A 415 9.12 45.70 -36.59
CA THR A 415 10.43 45.34 -35.99
C THR A 415 10.47 45.45 -34.48
N ASN A 416 9.57 46.23 -33.89
CA ASN A 416 9.57 46.52 -32.45
C ASN A 416 8.18 46.72 -31.85
N GLY A 417 7.12 46.59 -32.65
CA GLY A 417 5.72 46.69 -32.23
C GLY A 417 5.22 48.12 -32.03
N ASN A 418 6.02 49.14 -32.31
CA ASN A 418 5.64 50.53 -32.04
C ASN A 418 4.43 50.94 -32.88
N LEU A 419 3.34 51.24 -32.17
CA LEU A 419 2.09 51.70 -32.73
C LEU A 419 2.04 53.23 -32.67
N GLY A 420 1.89 53.87 -33.83
CA GLY A 420 1.89 55.33 -33.92
C GLY A 420 1.15 55.86 -35.13
N SER A 421 1.07 57.17 -35.27
CA SER A 421 0.49 57.80 -36.45
C SER A 421 1.56 58.26 -37.43
N GLY A 422 1.19 58.40 -38.70
CA GLY A 422 1.84 59.42 -39.50
C GLY A 422 1.18 59.70 -40.84
N PHE A 423 1.93 60.42 -41.67
CA PHE A 423 1.36 61.12 -42.81
C PHE A 423 0.85 60.16 -43.87
N LYS A 424 -0.40 60.37 -44.31
CA LYS A 424 -1.05 59.56 -45.36
C LYS A 424 -0.24 59.49 -46.66
N GLY A 425 0.62 60.48 -46.94
CA GLY A 425 1.50 60.49 -48.10
C GLY A 425 2.84 59.78 -47.97
N ASN A 426 3.16 59.22 -46.80
CA ASN A 426 4.27 58.26 -46.73
C ASN A 426 3.90 56.99 -47.51
N THR A 427 4.90 56.22 -47.93
CA THR A 427 4.70 54.90 -48.55
C THR A 427 5.06 53.81 -47.56
N LEU A 428 4.08 53.00 -47.15
CA LEU A 428 4.28 51.89 -46.20
C LEU A 428 3.68 50.60 -46.75
N ALA A 429 3.95 49.49 -46.08
CA ALA A 429 3.48 48.19 -46.51
C ALA A 429 1.99 47.96 -46.20
N VAL A 430 1.39 47.04 -46.95
CA VAL A 430 0.01 46.58 -46.77
C VAL A 430 0.01 45.06 -46.77
N ARG A 431 -0.64 44.48 -45.76
CA ARG A 431 -1.04 43.09 -45.74
C ARG A 431 -2.52 43.03 -45.45
N ALA A 432 -3.27 42.52 -46.42
CA ALA A 432 -4.72 42.43 -46.36
C ALA A 432 -5.14 41.35 -45.36
N VAL A 433 -6.33 41.54 -44.78
CA VAL A 433 -6.97 40.60 -43.86
C VAL A 433 -8.39 40.30 -44.32
N ARG A 434 -8.97 39.17 -43.91
CA ARG A 434 -10.39 38.84 -44.11
C ARG A 434 -10.91 38.05 -42.91
N ALA A 435 -12.23 38.00 -42.77
CA ALA A 435 -12.89 37.11 -41.83
C ALA A 435 -13.11 35.73 -42.44
N PHE A 436 -13.10 34.70 -41.60
CA PHE A 436 -13.51 33.33 -41.94
C PHE A 436 -14.67 32.91 -41.02
#